data_AF-A0A954LR81-F1
#
_entry.id   AF-A0A954LR81-F1
#
_cell.length_a   1.000
_cell.length_b   1.000
_cell.length_c   1.000
_cell.angle_alpha   90.00
_cell.angle_beta   90.00
_cell.angle_gamma   90.00
#
_symmetry.space_group_name_H-M   'P 1'
#
loop_
_entity.id
_entity.type
_entity.pdbx_description
1 polymer ?
#
loop_
_entity_poly.entity_id
_entity_poly.type
_entity_poly.pdbx_seq_one_letter_code
_entity_poly.pdbx_strand_id
1 'polypeptide(L)'
;MSRNLVCLMLCLSAPVGIFAGEEKQPVIDIGSRRELFVDDLLIGQMKGTELKLHGPQKLRHIPPRPFGHYATVLKDGDLFRLYYRGDKTPGLHWRKDGWGKYHANEVTEYAESRDGLHWTEPDL
;
A
#
# COMPACT_ATOMS: atom_id res chain seq x y z
N MET A 1 27.64 -21.37 -77.65
CA MET A 1 28.38 -20.54 -76.67
C MET A 1 28.45 -19.15 -77.29
N SER A 2 28.02 -18.03 -76.72
CA SER A 2 27.79 -17.57 -75.35
C SER A 2 26.67 -16.52 -75.34
N ARG A 3 26.01 -16.37 -74.20
CA ARG A 3 24.72 -15.67 -74.00
C ARG A 3 24.86 -14.15 -73.88
N ASN A 4 23.86 -13.44 -74.39
CA ASN A 4 23.52 -12.05 -74.10
C ASN A 4 23.16 -11.87 -72.62
N LEU A 5 23.45 -10.69 -72.04
CA LEU A 5 22.84 -10.27 -70.79
C LEU A 5 22.30 -8.83 -70.92
N VAL A 6 20.98 -8.74 -70.90
CA VAL A 6 20.17 -7.53 -70.84
C VAL A 6 20.04 -7.14 -69.37
N CYS A 7 20.32 -5.88 -69.03
CA CYS A 7 20.17 -5.33 -67.68
C CYS A 7 18.77 -4.73 -67.54
N LEU A 8 17.87 -5.44 -66.85
CA LEU A 8 16.51 -4.99 -66.56
C LEU A 8 16.51 -4.23 -65.22
N MET A 9 16.30 -2.91 -65.26
CA MET A 9 16.04 -2.09 -64.06
C MET A 9 14.64 -2.43 -63.51
N LEU A 10 14.58 -2.97 -62.28
CA LEU A 10 13.35 -3.05 -61.50
C LEU A 10 13.27 -1.84 -60.56
N CYS A 11 12.29 -0.96 -60.79
CA CYS A 11 11.89 0.06 -59.83
C CYS A 11 11.15 -0.61 -58.66
N LEU A 12 11.77 -0.65 -57.48
CA LEU A 12 11.13 -1.06 -56.23
C LEU A 12 10.29 0.10 -55.71
N SER A 13 8.96 0.04 -55.87
CA SER A 13 8.04 0.94 -55.16
C SER A 13 7.96 0.53 -53.69
N ALA A 14 8.55 1.33 -52.80
CA ALA A 14 8.43 1.13 -51.36
C ALA A 14 6.97 1.30 -50.91
N PRO A 15 6.41 0.40 -50.08
CA PRO A 15 5.12 0.64 -49.47
C PRO A 15 5.25 1.82 -48.51
N VAL A 16 4.48 2.88 -48.78
CA VAL A 16 4.28 3.98 -47.83
C VAL A 16 3.64 3.36 -46.60
N GLY A 17 4.41 3.27 -45.51
CA GLY A 17 3.88 2.84 -44.23
C GLY A 17 2.78 3.81 -43.81
N ILE A 18 1.55 3.31 -43.68
CA ILE A 18 0.49 4.01 -42.99
C ILE A 18 0.94 4.12 -41.54
N PHE A 19 1.47 5.27 -41.15
CA PHE A 19 1.57 5.61 -39.74
C PHE A 19 0.14 5.75 -39.21
N ALA A 20 -0.33 4.71 -38.52
CA ALA A 20 -1.53 4.82 -37.71
C ALA A 20 -1.26 5.93 -36.68
N GLY A 21 -1.98 7.05 -36.83
CA GLY A 21 -1.93 8.14 -35.86
C GLY A 21 -2.32 7.62 -34.48
N GLU A 22 -1.64 8.08 -33.45
CA GLU A 22 -1.96 7.81 -32.06
C GLU A 22 -3.39 8.29 -31.79
N GLU A 23 -4.35 7.37 -31.65
CA GLU A 23 -5.71 7.74 -31.22
C GLU A 23 -5.60 8.35 -29.83
N LYS A 24 -5.87 9.65 -29.76
CA LYS A 24 -5.92 10.39 -28.51
C LYS A 24 -7.03 9.77 -27.66
N GLN A 25 -6.65 9.09 -26.58
CA GLN A 25 -7.62 8.56 -25.62
C GLN A 25 -8.55 9.70 -25.18
N PRO A 26 -9.88 9.51 -25.23
CA PRO A 26 -10.82 10.57 -24.89
C PRO A 26 -10.61 11.01 -23.44
N VAL A 27 -10.72 12.33 -23.19
CA VAL A 27 -10.65 12.87 -21.83
C VAL A 27 -11.85 12.34 -21.03
N ILE A 28 -11.57 11.72 -19.89
CA ILE A 28 -12.60 11.18 -19.00
C ILE A 28 -12.96 12.25 -17.97
N ASP A 29 -14.20 12.73 -18.01
CA ASP A 29 -14.71 13.70 -17.02
C ASP A 29 -15.13 12.99 -15.72
N ILE A 30 -14.26 13.11 -14.71
CA ILE A 30 -14.51 12.61 -13.36
C ILE A 30 -15.16 13.64 -12.43
N GLY A 31 -15.16 14.93 -12.80
CA GLY A 31 -15.62 16.02 -11.93
C GLY A 31 -15.02 15.96 -10.52
N SER A 32 -15.89 15.91 -9.51
CA SER A 32 -15.53 15.79 -8.09
C SER A 32 -15.80 14.39 -7.50
N ARG A 33 -16.02 13.37 -8.35
CA ARG A 33 -16.34 12.02 -7.89
C ARG A 33 -15.11 11.34 -7.29
N ARG A 34 -15.33 10.47 -6.31
CA ARG A 34 -14.32 9.54 -5.81
C ARG A 34 -14.49 8.23 -6.57
N GLU A 35 -13.52 7.88 -7.40
CA GLU A 35 -13.50 6.64 -8.14
C GLU A 35 -12.55 5.63 -7.44
N LEU A 36 -12.95 4.37 -7.44
CA LEU A 36 -12.07 3.29 -6.98
C LEU A 36 -11.08 2.95 -8.10
N PHE A 37 -9.81 2.76 -7.74
CA PHE A 37 -8.76 2.46 -8.73
C PHE A 37 -8.61 0.94 -8.91
N VAL A 38 -9.66 0.33 -9.47
CA VAL A 38 -9.83 -1.15 -9.55
C VAL A 38 -10.06 -1.68 -10.96
N ASP A 39 -10.08 -0.80 -11.96
CA ASP A 39 -10.29 -1.10 -13.37
C ASP A 39 -9.41 -0.20 -14.26
N ASP A 40 -9.56 -0.36 -15.57
CA ASP A 40 -8.73 0.33 -16.55
C ASP A 40 -9.24 1.73 -16.92
N LEU A 41 -10.36 2.21 -16.34
CA LEU A 41 -10.99 3.47 -16.75
C LEU A 41 -10.03 4.64 -16.60
N LEU A 42 -9.33 4.73 -15.47
CA LEU A 42 -8.40 5.82 -15.18
C LEU A 42 -6.93 5.41 -15.40
N ILE A 43 -6.68 4.25 -16.01
CA ILE A 43 -5.32 3.71 -16.23
C ILE A 43 -4.91 3.98 -17.67
N GLY A 44 -3.86 4.78 -17.85
CA GLY A 44 -3.30 5.04 -19.18
C GLY A 44 -2.48 3.88 -19.73
N GLN A 45 -1.57 3.31 -18.92
CA GLN A 45 -0.70 2.22 -19.36
C GLN A 45 -0.23 1.35 -18.19
N MET A 46 -0.13 0.05 -18.44
CA MET A 46 0.50 -0.93 -17.55
C MET A 46 1.70 -1.57 -18.27
N LYS A 47 2.89 -1.49 -17.68
CA LYS A 47 4.11 -2.14 -18.21
C LYS A 47 4.67 -3.09 -17.17
N GLY A 48 4.61 -4.39 -17.45
CA GLY A 48 5.11 -5.42 -16.53
C GLY A 48 4.40 -5.41 -15.17
N THR A 49 3.13 -4.99 -15.14
CA THR A 49 2.30 -4.90 -13.93
C THR A 49 0.86 -5.24 -14.27
N GLU A 50 0.09 -5.64 -13.27
CA GLU A 50 -1.33 -6.03 -13.38
C GLU A 50 -2.12 -5.49 -12.19
N LEU A 51 -3.43 -5.28 -12.38
CA LEU A 51 -4.34 -4.99 -11.29
C LEU A 51 -4.61 -6.27 -10.50
N LYS A 52 -4.41 -6.21 -9.18
CA LYS A 52 -4.60 -7.36 -8.30
C LYS A 52 -5.51 -7.01 -7.15
N LEU A 53 -6.67 -7.65 -7.10
CA LEU A 53 -7.54 -7.58 -5.93
C LEU A 53 -6.90 -8.35 -4.77
N HIS A 54 -6.57 -7.65 -3.69
CA HIS A 54 -6.04 -8.28 -2.50
C HIS A 54 -7.14 -9.03 -1.75
N GLY A 55 -7.00 -10.36 -1.68
CA GLY A 55 -7.85 -11.19 -0.82
C GLY A 55 -7.46 -11.04 0.66
N PRO A 56 -8.42 -11.16 1.60
CA PRO A 56 -8.13 -11.16 3.03
C PRO A 56 -7.06 -12.19 3.37
N GLN A 57 -5.97 -11.75 3.99
CA GLN A 57 -4.95 -12.65 4.51
C GLN A 57 -5.22 -12.87 5.98
N LYS A 58 -5.29 -14.14 6.40
CA LYS A 58 -5.32 -14.46 7.82
C LYS A 58 -4.02 -13.93 8.41
N LEU A 59 -4.13 -13.02 9.37
CA LEU A 59 -2.95 -12.54 10.10
C LEU A 59 -2.22 -13.76 10.64
N ARG A 60 -0.90 -13.83 10.44
CA ARG A 60 -0.10 -14.87 11.10
C ARG A 60 -0.39 -14.82 12.60
N HIS A 61 -0.34 -15.97 13.26
CA HIS A 61 -0.40 -15.99 14.71
C HIS A 61 0.83 -15.24 15.23
N ILE A 62 0.65 -13.98 15.60
CA ILE A 62 1.67 -13.17 16.24
C ILE A 62 1.58 -13.51 17.72
N PRO A 63 2.72 -13.69 18.42
CA PRO A 63 2.73 -13.80 19.87
C PRO A 63 1.91 -12.67 20.51
N PRO A 64 1.31 -12.90 21.69
CA PRO A 64 0.67 -11.84 22.45
C PRO A 64 1.63 -10.66 22.59
N ARG A 65 1.13 -9.46 22.30
CA ARG A 65 1.84 -8.20 22.51
C ARG A 65 1.02 -7.33 23.45
N PRO A 66 1.66 -6.39 24.17
CA PRO A 66 0.95 -5.36 24.89
C PRO A 66 -0.08 -4.68 23.98
N PHE A 67 -1.28 -4.51 24.54
CA PHE A 67 -2.45 -4.05 23.84
C PHE A 67 -3.01 -2.82 24.54
N GLY A 68 -3.18 -1.75 23.78
CA GLY A 68 -3.84 -0.53 24.23
C GLY A 68 -4.14 0.39 23.06
N HIS A 69 -4.79 1.50 23.38
CA HIS A 69 -5.16 2.51 22.39
C HIS A 69 -4.01 3.49 22.15
N TYR A 70 -4.05 4.24 21.04
CA TYR A 70 -3.08 5.30 20.75
C TYR A 70 -1.61 4.85 20.86
N ALA A 71 -1.33 3.63 20.38
CA ALA A 71 0.00 3.03 20.44
C ALA A 71 0.95 3.65 19.40
N THR A 72 2.18 3.91 19.83
CA THR A 72 3.30 4.36 18.99
C THR A 72 4.49 3.44 19.20
N VAL A 73 5.09 2.95 18.11
CA VAL A 73 6.35 2.20 18.14
C VAL A 73 7.47 3.07 17.59
N LEU A 74 8.52 3.25 18.37
CA LEU A 74 9.73 3.96 17.99
C LEU A 74 10.89 2.95 17.90
N LYS A 75 11.71 3.06 16.85
CA LYS A 75 12.97 2.32 16.76
C LYS A 75 14.10 3.18 17.32
N ASP A 76 14.75 2.70 18.38
CA ASP A 76 15.85 3.34 19.08
C ASP A 76 17.06 2.38 19.11
N GLY A 77 17.96 2.52 18.14
CA GLY A 77 19.07 1.59 17.93
C GLY A 77 18.58 0.16 17.68
N ASP A 78 18.99 -0.75 18.56
CA ASP A 78 18.64 -2.18 18.53
C ASP A 78 17.35 -2.51 19.32
N LEU A 79 16.64 -1.48 19.78
CA LEU A 79 15.44 -1.63 20.59
C LEU A 79 14.23 -0.96 19.91
N PHE A 80 13.12 -1.65 19.90
CA PHE A 80 11.80 -1.10 19.63
C PHE A 80 11.14 -0.73 20.95
N ARG A 81 10.62 0.49 21.02
CA ARG A 81 9.93 1.06 22.17
C ARG A 81 8.47 1.24 21.82
N LEU A 82 7.57 0.56 22.53
CA LEU A 82 6.14 0.67 22.39
C LEU A 82 5.59 1.51 23.54
N TYR A 83 5.03 2.67 23.22
CA TYR A 83 4.27 3.50 24.14
C TYR A 83 2.80 3.41 23.78
N TYR A 84 1.94 3.16 24.76
CA TYR A 84 0.51 2.94 24.51
C TYR A 84 -0.35 3.41 25.67
N ARG A 85 -1.62 3.75 25.37
CA ARG A 85 -2.59 4.12 26.40
C ARG A 85 -3.11 2.87 27.10
N GLY A 86 -2.82 2.79 28.40
CA GLY A 86 -3.36 1.82 29.34
C GLY A 86 -4.29 2.47 30.36
N ASP A 87 -4.60 1.72 31.42
CA ASP A 87 -5.58 2.05 32.44
C ASP A 87 -5.00 1.74 33.83
N LYS A 88 -4.99 2.71 34.76
CA LYS A 88 -4.54 2.46 36.16
C LYS A 88 -5.39 1.39 36.85
N THR A 89 -6.70 1.47 36.64
CA THR A 89 -7.70 0.55 37.17
C THR A 89 -8.39 -0.14 36.00
N PRO A 90 -8.19 -1.45 35.81
CA PRO A 90 -8.81 -2.19 34.72
C PRO A 90 -10.34 -2.13 34.77
N GLY A 91 -10.95 -1.96 33.60
CA GLY A 91 -12.39 -2.10 33.41
C GLY A 91 -13.20 -0.83 33.69
N LEU A 92 -12.61 0.30 34.05
CA LEU A 92 -13.34 1.58 34.09
C LEU A 92 -13.76 1.99 32.66
N HIS A 93 -14.98 2.51 32.52
CA HIS A 93 -15.54 2.89 31.23
C HIS A 93 -16.42 4.14 31.34
N TRP A 94 -16.26 5.08 30.42
CA TRP A 94 -16.95 6.38 30.46
C TRP A 94 -18.47 6.29 30.57
N ARG A 95 -19.09 5.27 29.95
CA ARG A 95 -20.56 5.05 30.00
C ARG A 95 -21.07 4.66 31.39
N LYS A 96 -20.25 4.01 32.22
CA LYS A 96 -20.68 3.47 33.52
C LYS A 96 -20.10 4.29 34.69
N ASP A 97 -18.87 4.77 34.56
CA ASP A 97 -18.14 5.45 35.64
C ASP A 97 -18.09 6.97 35.47
N GLY A 98 -18.57 7.47 34.32
CA GLY A 98 -18.56 8.88 33.96
C GLY A 98 -17.25 9.31 33.30
N TRP A 99 -17.35 10.41 32.54
CA TRP A 99 -16.26 10.95 31.71
C TRP A 99 -15.00 11.29 32.53
N GLY A 100 -15.17 12.00 33.65
CA GLY A 100 -14.02 12.46 34.46
C GLY A 100 -13.19 11.31 35.04
N LYS A 101 -13.84 10.28 35.61
CA LYS A 101 -13.13 9.12 36.18
C LYS A 101 -12.44 8.28 35.10
N TYR A 102 -13.10 8.09 33.96
CA TYR A 102 -12.51 7.39 32.83
C TYR A 102 -11.23 8.06 32.35
N HIS A 103 -11.24 9.37 32.14
CA HIS A 103 -10.04 10.10 31.69
C HIS A 103 -8.93 10.19 32.74
N ALA A 104 -9.28 10.34 34.03
CA ALA A 104 -8.29 10.33 35.11
C ALA A 104 -7.58 8.97 35.28
N ASN A 105 -8.16 7.90 34.72
CA ASN A 105 -7.63 6.55 34.75
C ASN A 105 -6.60 6.26 33.65
N GLU A 106 -6.54 7.09 32.61
CA GLU A 106 -5.65 6.88 31.47
C GLU A 106 -4.18 7.05 31.89
N VAL A 107 -3.34 6.10 31.46
CA VAL A 107 -1.88 6.15 31.64
C VAL A 107 -1.17 5.85 30.33
N THR A 108 0.09 6.28 30.25
CA THR A 108 1.00 5.81 29.21
C THR A 108 1.81 4.66 29.78
N GLU A 109 1.63 3.48 29.22
CA GLU A 109 2.42 2.28 29.52
C GLU A 109 3.55 2.12 28.49
N TYR A 110 4.54 1.31 28.84
CA TYR A 110 5.76 1.12 28.07
C TYR A 110 6.11 -0.36 27.97
N ALA A 111 6.47 -0.79 26.77
CA ALA A 111 7.07 -2.09 26.54
C ALA A 111 8.21 -1.99 25.51
N GLU A 112 9.12 -2.94 25.55
CA GLU A 112 10.29 -2.97 24.68
C GLU A 112 10.50 -4.31 24.00
N SER A 113 11.12 -4.29 22.82
CA SER A 113 11.38 -5.47 22.01
C SER A 113 12.67 -5.33 21.21
N ARG A 114 13.39 -6.43 20.99
CA ARG A 114 14.57 -6.44 20.10
C ARG A 114 14.25 -6.88 18.67
N ASP A 115 13.11 -7.54 18.47
CA ASP A 115 12.72 -8.12 17.18
C ASP A 115 11.38 -7.57 16.65
N GLY A 116 10.69 -6.73 17.43
CA GLY A 116 9.37 -6.19 17.12
C GLY A 116 8.22 -7.18 17.29
N LEU A 117 8.51 -8.41 17.73
CA LEU A 117 7.54 -9.51 17.87
C LEU A 117 7.32 -9.88 19.33
N HIS A 118 8.39 -10.02 20.09
CA HIS A 118 8.36 -10.35 21.51
C HIS A 118 8.60 -9.10 22.34
N TRP A 119 7.65 -8.79 23.21
CA TRP A 119 7.65 -7.56 23.99
C TRP A 119 7.81 -7.88 25.48
N THR A 120 8.50 -7.02 26.20
CA THR A 120 8.68 -7.09 27.64
C THR A 120 8.31 -5.75 28.26
N GLU A 121 7.55 -5.78 29.35
CA GLU A 121 7.29 -4.63 30.20
C GLU A 121 8.40 -4.59 31.27
N PRO A 122 9.34 -3.63 31.21
CA PRO A 122 10.41 -3.55 32.19
C PRO A 122 9.92 -2.94 33.52
N ASP A 123 10.62 -3.28 34.60
CA ASP A 123 10.39 -2.71 35.93
C ASP A 123 11.09 -1.34 36.02
N LEU A 124 10.30 -0.26 35.92
CA LEU A 124 10.74 1.14 35.81
C LEU A 124 10.16 2.02 36.93
#